data_AF-A0A1T4VI24-F1
#
_entry.id   AF-A0A1T4VI24-F1
#
_cell.length_a   1.000
_cell.length_b   1.000
_cell.length_c   1.000
_cell.angle_alpha   90.00
_cell.angle_beta   90.00
_cell.angle_gamma   90.00
#
_symmetry.space_group_name_H-M   'P 1'
#
loop_
_entity.id
_entity.type
_entity.pdbx_description
1 polymer ?
#
loop_
_entity_poly.entity_id
_entity_poly.type
_entity_poly.pdbx_seq_one_letter_code
_entity_poly.pdbx_strand_id
1 'polypeptide(L)'
;MSMFWTTMGLLLFGIVGGFFCYREKSEFLERRRVVEKECRKLGGELDTLSLEYEDLVRQQRVLERKADMLARRERKIQKEIQTLDEKRNARNPVQWLLNSGHITEKHLAKAKSYIEGTSCPLPLEDVLVMLDMISPGVMRLAKQAVSSSG
;
A
#
# COMPACT_ATOMS: atom_id res chain seq x y z
N MET A 1 5.26 97.57 6.12
CA MET A 1 4.19 96.55 6.36
C MET A 1 4.21 95.39 5.35
N SER A 2 4.45 95.61 4.06
CA SER A 2 4.45 94.54 3.03
C SER A 2 5.39 93.34 3.34
N MET A 3 6.61 93.57 3.85
CA MET A 3 7.54 92.48 4.18
C MET A 3 7.08 91.54 5.30
N PHE A 4 6.28 92.02 6.26
CA PHE A 4 5.76 91.17 7.34
C PHE A 4 4.71 90.18 6.82
N TRP A 5 3.89 90.60 5.86
CA TRP A 5 2.87 89.73 5.27
C TRP A 5 3.48 88.63 4.40
N THR A 6 4.56 88.93 3.66
CA THR A 6 5.27 87.92 2.85
C THR A 6 5.99 86.88 3.70
N THR A 7 6.61 87.29 4.81
CA THR A 7 7.27 86.35 5.72
C THR A 7 6.26 85.48 6.46
N MET A 8 5.13 86.04 6.91
CA MET A 8 4.04 85.28 7.52
C MET A 8 3.42 84.26 6.54
N GLY A 9 3.21 84.66 5.28
CA GLY A 9 2.70 83.76 4.24
C GLY A 9 3.64 82.58 3.95
N LEU A 10 4.95 82.84 3.84
CA LEU A 10 5.96 81.77 3.66
C LEU A 10 6.02 80.83 4.87
N LEU A 11 5.92 81.36 6.07
CA LEU A 11 5.97 80.57 7.30
C LEU A 11 4.74 79.67 7.42
N LEU A 12 3.54 80.20 7.14
CA LEU A 12 2.30 79.41 7.09
C LEU A 12 2.35 78.34 5.99
N PHE A 13 2.86 78.68 4.79
CA PHE A 13 3.00 77.71 3.71
C PHE A 13 3.98 76.59 4.07
N GLY A 14 5.09 76.92 4.74
CA GLY A 14 6.05 75.94 5.24
C GLY A 14 5.45 75.03 6.31
N ILE A 15 4.66 75.56 7.25
CA ILE A 15 4.01 74.76 8.30
C ILE A 15 2.94 73.85 7.68
N VAL A 16 2.03 74.39 6.86
CA VAL A 16 0.93 73.63 6.27
C VAL A 16 1.45 72.60 5.25
N GLY A 17 2.38 73.01 4.37
CA GLY A 17 3.02 72.11 3.43
C GLY A 17 3.85 71.03 4.13
N GLY A 18 4.61 71.41 5.16
CA GLY A 18 5.36 70.46 6.00
C GLY A 18 4.45 69.46 6.71
N PHE A 19 3.31 69.90 7.24
CA PHE A 19 2.32 69.02 7.87
C PHE A 19 1.69 68.06 6.86
N PHE A 20 1.34 68.54 5.66
CA PHE A 20 0.77 67.69 4.61
C PHE A 20 1.76 66.63 4.14
N CYS A 21 3.01 67.02 3.84
CA CYS A 21 4.07 66.09 3.48
C CYS A 21 4.42 65.11 4.61
N TYR A 22 4.41 65.56 5.86
CA TYR A 22 4.64 64.69 7.02
C TYR A 22 3.53 63.64 7.15
N ARG A 23 2.27 64.07 7.02
CA ARG A 23 1.12 63.18 7.10
C ARG A 23 1.15 62.13 6.00
N GLU A 24 1.33 62.54 4.75
CA GLU A 24 1.39 61.61 3.62
C GLU A 24 2.55 60.62 3.77
N LYS A 25 3.74 61.09 4.16
CA LYS A 25 4.89 60.23 4.46
C LYS A 25 4.60 59.25 5.59
N SER A 26 3.89 59.65 6.63
CA SER A 26 3.53 58.77 7.74
C SER A 26 2.59 57.65 7.30
N GLU A 27 1.56 57.96 6.51
CA GLU A 27 0.63 56.98 5.94
C GLU A 27 1.36 55.97 5.02
N PHE A 28 2.30 56.44 4.19
CA PHE A 28 3.13 55.55 3.36
C PHE A 28 4.04 54.63 4.20
N LEU A 29 4.64 55.15 5.28
CA LEU A 29 5.48 54.34 6.17
C LEU A 29 4.66 53.29 6.92
N GLU A 30 3.44 53.61 7.32
CA GLU A 30 2.52 52.65 7.95
C GLU A 30 2.12 51.54 6.99
N ARG A 31 1.72 51.88 5.77
CA ARG A 31 1.41 50.88 4.72
C ARG A 31 2.60 49.98 4.45
N ARG A 32 3.80 50.55 4.33
CA ARG A 32 5.03 49.77 4.15
C ARG A 32 5.29 48.82 5.32
N ARG A 33 5.08 49.25 6.57
CA ARG A 33 5.22 48.37 7.75
C ARG A 33 4.21 47.25 7.76
N VAL A 34 2.97 47.49 7.32
CA VAL A 34 1.94 46.45 7.20
C VAL A 34 2.36 45.40 6.18
N VAL A 35 2.73 45.84 4.97
CA VAL A 35 3.20 44.93 3.91
C VAL A 35 4.43 44.15 4.37
N GLU A 36 5.39 44.79 5.04
CA GLU A 36 6.58 44.11 5.54
C GLU A 36 6.25 43.05 6.61
N LYS A 37 5.27 43.31 7.48
CA LYS A 37 4.77 42.32 8.43
C LYS A 37 4.10 41.15 7.73
N GLU A 38 3.28 41.41 6.72
CA GLU A 38 2.62 40.38 5.93
C GLU A 38 3.63 39.52 5.16
N CYS A 39 4.64 40.14 4.53
CA CYS A 39 5.73 39.40 3.88
C CYS A 39 6.49 38.50 4.86
N ARG A 40 6.80 38.99 6.06
CA ARG A 40 7.45 38.15 7.09
C ARG A 40 6.54 37.01 7.55
N LYS A 41 5.24 37.26 7.70
CA LYS A 41 4.25 36.24 8.07
C LYS A 41 4.17 35.16 6.99
N LEU A 42 4.02 35.55 5.73
CA LEU A 42 4.00 34.64 4.58
C LEU A 42 5.31 33.87 4.45
N GLY A 43 6.46 34.51 4.71
CA GLY A 43 7.75 33.83 4.74
C GLY A 43 7.80 32.73 5.81
N GLY A 44 7.34 33.03 7.02
CA GLY A 44 7.25 32.03 8.09
C GLY A 44 6.28 30.89 7.77
N GLU A 45 5.11 31.20 7.20
CA GLU A 45 4.14 30.19 6.74
C GLU A 45 4.75 29.28 5.66
N LEU A 46 5.51 29.85 4.72
CA LEU A 46 6.18 29.11 3.66
C LEU A 46 7.27 28.18 4.23
N ASP A 47 8.07 28.66 5.18
CA ASP A 47 9.08 27.85 5.86
C ASP A 47 8.44 26.69 6.62
N THR A 48 7.34 26.94 7.35
CA THR A 48 6.60 25.87 8.04
C THR A 48 6.04 24.85 7.07
N LEU A 49 5.45 25.29 5.97
CA LEU A 49 4.88 24.41 4.95
C LEU A 49 5.97 23.59 4.26
N SER A 50 7.15 24.17 4.04
CA SER A 50 8.31 23.45 3.49
C SER A 50 8.77 22.33 4.43
N LEU A 51 8.82 22.58 5.74
CA LEU A 51 9.17 21.57 6.73
C LEU A 51 8.13 20.45 6.80
N GLU A 52 6.84 20.79 6.79
CA GLU A 52 5.75 19.82 6.75
C GLU A 52 5.82 18.96 5.49
N TYR A 53 6.04 19.57 4.32
CA TYR A 53 6.22 18.86 3.06
C TYR A 53 7.39 17.87 3.13
N GLU A 54 8.55 18.30 3.64
CA GLU A 54 9.70 17.42 3.81
C GLU A 54 9.40 16.23 4.73
N ASP A 55 8.68 16.46 5.83
CA ASP A 55 8.29 15.39 6.74
C ASP A 55 7.33 14.41 6.07
N LEU A 56 6.31 14.89 5.36
CA LEU A 56 5.40 14.05 4.58
C LEU A 56 6.15 13.18 3.57
N VAL A 57 7.11 13.76 2.84
CA VAL A 57 7.93 13.00 1.88
C VAL A 57 8.75 11.92 2.57
N ARG A 58 9.30 12.18 3.76
CA ARG A 58 10.01 11.17 4.55
C ARG A 58 9.08 10.06 5.00
N GLN A 59 7.89 10.40 5.50
CA GLN A 59 6.87 9.44 5.92
C GLN A 59 6.42 8.56 4.74
N GLN A 60 6.18 9.16 3.57
CA GLN A 60 5.81 8.43 2.36
C GLN A 60 6.89 7.40 1.99
N ARG A 61 8.17 7.77 1.97
CA ARG A 61 9.27 6.83 1.68
C ARG A 61 9.34 5.68 2.69
N VAL A 62 9.05 5.94 3.97
CA VAL A 62 9.00 4.89 5.00
C VAL A 62 7.84 3.93 4.72
N LEU A 63 6.67 4.45 4.35
CA LEU A 63 5.51 3.63 4.01
C LEU A 63 5.74 2.79 2.76
N GLU A 64 6.35 3.35 1.72
CA GLU A 64 6.73 2.62 0.50
C GLU A 64 7.67 1.44 0.83
N ARG A 65 8.70 1.67 1.65
CA ARG A 65 9.58 0.58 2.10
C ARG A 65 8.85 -0.49 2.90
N LYS A 66 7.89 -0.09 3.76
CA LYS A 66 7.06 -1.04 4.51
C LYS A 66 6.17 -1.86 3.57
N ALA A 67 5.56 -1.22 2.57
CA ALA A 67 4.75 -1.90 1.56
C ALA A 67 5.59 -2.92 0.77
N ASP A 68 6.81 -2.54 0.35
CA ASP A 68 7.73 -3.46 -0.33
C ASP A 68 8.10 -4.67 0.53
N MET A 69 8.37 -4.46 1.82
CA MET A 69 8.67 -5.54 2.75
C MET A 69 7.47 -6.49 2.92
N LEU A 70 6.26 -5.95 3.05
CA LEU A 70 5.04 -6.74 3.13
C LEU A 70 4.81 -7.54 1.85
N ALA A 71 4.95 -6.92 0.67
CA ALA A 71 4.80 -7.58 -0.61
C ALA A 71 5.82 -8.73 -0.82
N ARG A 72 7.05 -8.57 -0.31
CA ARG A 72 8.06 -9.66 -0.30
C ARG A 72 7.66 -10.79 0.64
N ARG A 73 7.14 -10.45 1.82
CA ARG A 73 6.68 -11.44 2.81
C ARG A 73 5.49 -12.23 2.29
N GLU A 74 4.52 -11.55 1.68
CA GLU A 74 3.37 -12.18 1.04
C GLU A 74 3.78 -13.15 -0.06
N ARG A 75 4.68 -12.73 -0.97
CA ARG A 75 5.24 -13.62 -1.99
C ARG A 75 5.96 -14.84 -1.39
N LYS A 76 6.64 -14.68 -0.25
CA LYS A 76 7.29 -15.80 0.44
C LYS A 76 6.25 -16.77 1.01
N ILE A 77 5.23 -16.26 1.69
CA ILE A 77 4.13 -17.06 2.23
C ILE A 77 3.41 -17.81 1.10
N GLN A 78 3.16 -17.15 -0.02
CA GLN A 78 2.49 -17.77 -1.16
C GLN A 78 3.31 -18.91 -1.76
N LYS A 79 4.65 -18.75 -1.85
CA LYS A 79 5.54 -19.86 -2.23
C LYS A 79 5.51 -20.99 -1.20
N GLU A 80 5.53 -20.68 0.09
CA GLU A 80 5.43 -21.69 1.14
C GLU A 80 4.11 -22.47 1.05
N ILE A 81 2.98 -21.79 0.86
CA ILE A 81 1.67 -22.42 0.62
C ILE A 81 1.73 -23.32 -0.60
N GLN A 82 2.26 -22.83 -1.73
CA GLN A 82 2.39 -23.64 -2.94
C GLN A 82 3.23 -24.90 -2.69
N THR A 83 4.36 -24.78 -1.99
CA THR A 83 5.19 -25.96 -1.67
C THR A 83 4.49 -26.93 -0.72
N LEU A 84 3.65 -26.42 0.20
CA LEU A 84 2.86 -27.27 1.09
C LEU A 84 1.76 -27.99 0.33
N ASP A 85 1.09 -27.32 -0.60
CA ASP A 85 0.09 -27.94 -1.47
C ASP A 85 0.73 -28.98 -2.39
N GLU A 86 1.88 -28.69 -2.99
CA GLU A 86 2.65 -29.67 -3.78
C GLU A 86 3.04 -30.89 -2.94
N LYS A 87 3.53 -30.68 -1.71
CA LYS A 87 3.86 -31.77 -0.78
C LYS A 87 2.61 -32.57 -0.38
N ARG A 88 1.49 -31.90 -0.13
CA ARG A 88 0.22 -32.55 0.23
C ARG A 88 -0.31 -33.39 -0.93
N ASN A 89 -0.24 -32.86 -2.14
CA ASN A 89 -0.62 -33.53 -3.38
C ASN A 89 0.29 -34.73 -3.67
N ALA A 90 1.60 -34.59 -3.48
CA ALA A 90 2.57 -35.68 -3.60
C ALA A 90 2.38 -36.76 -2.53
N ARG A 91 1.86 -36.42 -1.35
CA ARG A 91 1.54 -37.37 -0.27
C ARG A 91 0.20 -38.09 -0.43
N ASN A 92 -0.59 -37.78 -1.46
CA ASN A 92 -1.86 -38.44 -1.71
C ASN A 92 -1.70 -39.54 -2.79
N PRO A 93 -1.88 -40.84 -2.46
CA PRO A 93 -1.74 -41.94 -3.42
C PRO A 93 -2.65 -41.79 -4.63
N VAL A 94 -3.86 -41.26 -4.42
CA VAL A 94 -4.87 -41.07 -5.47
C VAL A 94 -4.43 -40.00 -6.47
N GLN A 95 -3.79 -38.91 -6.01
CA GLN A 95 -3.24 -37.90 -6.91
C GLN A 95 -1.99 -38.39 -7.64
N TRP A 96 -1.14 -39.17 -6.98
CA TRP A 96 -0.02 -39.82 -7.66
C TRP A 96 -0.50 -40.74 -8.79
N LEU A 97 -1.58 -41.49 -8.56
CA LEU A 97 -2.22 -42.36 -9.56
C LEU A 97 -2.86 -41.58 -10.71
N LEU A 98 -3.39 -40.38 -10.44
CA LEU A 98 -3.89 -39.46 -11.47
C LEU A 98 -2.74 -38.93 -12.32
N ASN A 99 -1.67 -38.45 -11.70
CA ASN A 99 -0.51 -37.84 -12.36
C ASN A 99 0.32 -38.85 -13.17
N SER A 100 0.35 -40.12 -12.73
CA SER A 100 1.01 -41.21 -13.45
C SER A 100 0.16 -41.79 -14.60
N GLY A 101 -1.08 -41.32 -14.77
CA GLY A 101 -1.98 -41.77 -15.83
C GLY A 101 -2.61 -43.15 -15.59
N HIS A 102 -2.45 -43.74 -14.40
CA HIS A 102 -3.09 -45.02 -14.04
C HIS A 102 -4.59 -44.86 -13.74
N ILE A 103 -5.05 -43.64 -13.46
CA ILE A 103 -6.46 -43.30 -13.24
C ILE A 103 -6.84 -42.14 -14.16
N THR A 104 -8.06 -42.16 -14.69
CA THR A 104 -8.70 -41.00 -15.33
C THR A 104 -9.73 -40.34 -14.41
N GLU A 105 -10.02 -39.05 -14.63
CA GLU A 105 -11.03 -38.31 -13.84
C GLU A 105 -12.42 -38.99 -13.82
N LYS A 106 -12.77 -39.71 -14.89
CA LYS A 106 -14.01 -40.50 -14.97
C LYS A 106 -14.06 -41.61 -13.92
N HIS A 107 -12.94 -42.27 -13.65
CA HIS A 107 -12.85 -43.33 -12.65
C HIS A 107 -13.01 -42.75 -11.24
N LEU A 108 -12.43 -41.56 -10.99
CA LEU A 108 -12.62 -40.83 -9.73
C LEU A 108 -14.06 -40.39 -9.51
N ALA A 109 -14.71 -39.82 -10.52
CA ALA A 109 -16.10 -39.41 -10.43
C ALA A 109 -17.01 -40.60 -10.10
N LYS A 110 -16.77 -41.75 -10.74
CA LYS A 110 -17.53 -42.98 -10.50
C LYS A 110 -17.28 -43.52 -9.08
N ALA A 111 -16.02 -43.56 -8.62
CA ALA A 111 -15.71 -43.98 -7.25
C ALA A 111 -16.34 -43.05 -6.18
N LYS A 112 -16.35 -41.73 -6.40
CA LYS A 112 -17.02 -40.76 -5.52
C LYS A 112 -18.54 -40.97 -5.49
N SER A 113 -19.17 -41.10 -6.66
CA SER A 113 -20.62 -41.36 -6.75
C SER A 113 -21.01 -42.67 -6.06
N TYR A 114 -20.12 -43.67 -6.07
CA TYR A 114 -20.35 -44.92 -5.37
C TYR A 114 -20.32 -44.73 -3.85
N ILE A 115 -19.34 -43.99 -3.32
CA ILE A 115 -19.25 -43.68 -1.87
C ILE A 115 -20.46 -42.88 -1.41
N GLU A 116 -20.84 -41.84 -2.16
CA GLU A 116 -21.99 -41.00 -1.86
C GLU A 116 -23.32 -41.79 -1.91
N GLY A 117 -23.44 -42.72 -2.85
CA GLY A 117 -24.65 -43.54 -3.01
C GLY A 117 -24.76 -44.73 -2.06
N THR A 118 -23.64 -45.23 -1.52
CA THR A 118 -23.62 -46.44 -0.67
C THR A 118 -23.20 -46.20 0.78
N SER A 119 -22.88 -44.95 1.15
CA SER A 119 -22.38 -44.59 2.49
C SER A 119 -21.25 -45.50 2.96
N CYS A 120 -20.34 -45.85 2.04
CA CYS A 120 -19.25 -46.77 2.33
C CYS A 120 -18.21 -46.09 3.25
N PRO A 121 -17.84 -46.71 4.40
CA PRO A 121 -16.87 -46.11 5.33
C PRO A 121 -15.41 -46.24 4.86
N LEU A 122 -15.18 -46.87 3.70
CA LEU A 122 -13.84 -47.12 3.17
C LEU A 122 -13.23 -45.85 2.56
N PRO A 123 -11.90 -45.68 2.65
CA PRO A 123 -11.21 -44.60 1.98
C PRO A 123 -11.31 -44.77 0.46
N LEU A 124 -11.30 -43.64 -0.27
CA LEU A 124 -11.46 -43.58 -1.73
C LEU A 124 -10.46 -44.50 -2.47
N GLU A 125 -9.25 -44.66 -1.93
CA GLU A 125 -8.21 -45.56 -2.43
C GLU A 125 -8.69 -47.02 -2.49
N ASP A 126 -9.30 -47.50 -1.42
CA ASP A 126 -9.74 -48.89 -1.31
C ASP A 126 -11.00 -49.11 -2.15
N VAL A 127 -11.84 -48.08 -2.30
CA VAL A 127 -13.00 -48.09 -3.20
C VAL A 127 -12.57 -48.19 -4.66
N LEU A 128 -11.49 -47.52 -5.06
CA LEU A 128 -10.94 -47.62 -6.42
C LEU A 128 -10.42 -49.03 -6.73
N VAL A 129 -9.83 -49.71 -5.75
CA VAL A 129 -9.42 -51.12 -5.89
C VAL A 129 -10.64 -52.04 -5.90
N MET A 130 -11.63 -51.79 -5.04
CA MET A 130 -12.85 -52.60 -4.94
C MET A 130 -13.71 -52.55 -6.21
N LEU A 131 -13.76 -51.40 -6.88
CA LEU A 131 -14.47 -51.23 -8.15
C LEU A 131 -13.66 -51.73 -9.36
N ASP A 132 -12.53 -52.40 -9.12
CA ASP A 132 -11.60 -52.94 -10.12
C ASP A 132 -11.11 -51.88 -11.13
N MET A 133 -11.07 -50.61 -10.69
CA MET A 133 -10.58 -49.51 -11.52
C MET A 133 -9.05 -49.44 -11.52
N ILE A 134 -8.42 -50.06 -10.52
CA ILE A 134 -6.96 -50.09 -10.32
C ILE A 134 -6.58 -51.42 -9.70
N SER A 135 -5.53 -52.03 -10.23
CA SER A 135 -4.96 -53.24 -9.64
C SER A 135 -4.39 -52.97 -8.23
N PRO A 136 -4.58 -53.89 -7.26
CA PRO A 136 -3.99 -53.78 -5.92
C PRO A 136 -2.47 -53.60 -5.93
N GLY A 137 -1.78 -54.16 -6.93
CA GLY A 137 -0.34 -54.01 -7.11
C GLY A 137 0.07 -52.56 -7.40
N VAL A 138 -0.69 -51.88 -8.26
CA VAL A 138 -0.45 -50.47 -8.62
C VAL A 138 -0.78 -49.54 -7.45
N MET A 139 -1.83 -49.84 -6.68
CA MET A 139 -2.15 -49.11 -5.45
C MET A 139 -1.05 -49.27 -4.38
N ARG A 140 -0.47 -50.47 -4.24
CA ARG A 140 0.69 -50.69 -3.34
C ARG A 140 1.90 -49.89 -3.79
N LEU A 141 2.21 -49.85 -5.08
CA LEU A 141 3.30 -49.04 -5.63
C LEU A 141 3.06 -47.55 -5.39
N ALA A 142 1.83 -47.06 -5.57
CA ALA A 142 1.47 -45.69 -5.27
C ALA A 142 1.65 -45.36 -3.78
N LYS A 143 1.16 -46.23 -2.88
CA LYS A 143 1.36 -46.07 -1.42
C LYS A 143 2.85 -46.10 -1.05
N GLN A 144 3.64 -46.98 -1.67
CA GLN A 144 5.08 -47.07 -1.43
C GLN A 144 5.83 -45.84 -1.95
N ALA A 145 5.49 -45.34 -3.14
CA ALA A 145 6.07 -44.13 -3.73
C ALA A 145 5.75 -42.87 -2.91
N VAL A 146 4.53 -42.78 -2.38
CA VAL A 146 4.12 -41.74 -1.43
C VAL A 146 4.88 -41.86 -0.11
N SER A 147 5.07 -43.08 0.40
CA SER A 147 5.76 -43.34 1.67
C SER A 147 7.27 -43.09 1.58
N SER A 148 7.90 -43.35 0.43
CA SER A 148 9.33 -43.11 0.20
C SER A 148 9.66 -41.64 -0.08
N SER A 149 8.65 -40.82 -0.37
CA SER A 149 8.81 -39.38 -0.66
C SER A 149 8.57 -38.49 0.57
N GLY A 150 8.32 -39.08 1.74
CA GLY A 150 8.04 -38.40 3.01
C GLY A 150 9.26 -38.26 3.90
#